data_AF-A0A158QT81-F1
#
_entry.id   AF-A0A158QT81-F1
#
_cell.length_a   1.000
_cell.length_b   1.000
_cell.length_c   1.000
_cell.angle_alpha   90.00
_cell.angle_beta   90.00
_cell.angle_gamma   90.00
#
_symmetry.space_group_name_H-M   'P 1'
#
loop_
_entity.id
_entity.type
_entity.pdbx_description
1 polymer ?
#
loop_
_entity_poly.entity_id
_entity_poly.type
_entity_poly.pdbx_seq_one_letter_code
_entity_poly.pdbx_strand_id
1 'polypeptide(L)'
;MATTCKQVDYGYGSTNGPHTWCLTCSAAAGARQSPINIVRHRCVEDLSLGSIKIVSLQNVSELFTRKKHNFQVSFANKKASFVEGGPLKGRYYLQQFHCHWGCEDGWGSEHQIDGRSFGGELHLVFMNEKHNSIEEATRDSEGLCVIGVFFKVDNTENLQIKPLIDVIKSSKPNSEQPINEYIDVKHLIPSLSRYFTYEGSLTTPPCAECVRWIICAEPLRISTEQLAAMRTMHCCNDCNTNENFRPPLPLGKRKVTCSFSQNLH
;
A
#
# COMPACT_ATOMS: atom_id res chain seq x y z
N MET A 1 -18.88 17.38 10.73
CA MET A 1 -19.90 16.69 9.90
C MET A 1 -19.20 15.58 9.16
N ALA A 2 -19.56 14.32 9.39
CA ALA A 2 -19.00 13.19 8.65
C ALA A 2 -19.62 13.20 7.24
N THR A 3 -18.90 13.72 6.26
CA THR A 3 -19.34 13.71 4.86
C THR A 3 -19.30 12.27 4.38
N THR A 4 -20.47 11.65 4.23
CA THR A 4 -20.63 10.32 3.64
C THR A 4 -20.20 10.40 2.18
N CYS A 5 -19.01 9.88 1.89
CA CYS A 5 -18.56 9.65 0.52
C CYS A 5 -19.43 8.51 -0.04
N LYS A 6 -20.48 8.85 -0.80
CA LYS A 6 -21.25 7.85 -1.60
C LYS A 6 -20.23 7.06 -2.43
N GLN A 7 -20.48 5.78 -2.68
CA GLN A 7 -19.59 4.92 -3.50
C GLN A 7 -19.12 5.68 -4.75
N VAL A 8 -17.87 6.13 -4.74
CA VAL A 8 -17.32 6.97 -5.79
C VAL A 8 -16.81 6.03 -6.88
N ASP A 9 -17.42 6.09 -8.06
CA ASP A 9 -16.77 5.57 -9.25
C ASP A 9 -15.56 6.46 -9.53
N TYR A 10 -14.36 5.93 -9.29
CA TYR A 10 -13.09 6.62 -9.48
C TYR A 10 -12.22 5.78 -10.41
N GLY A 11 -11.31 6.44 -11.13
CA GLY A 11 -10.30 5.78 -11.93
C GLY A 11 -8.99 6.55 -11.91
N TYR A 12 -8.19 6.34 -12.94
CA TYR A 12 -6.88 6.99 -13.15
C TYR A 12 -6.79 7.68 -14.51
N GLY A 13 -7.90 7.77 -15.25
CA GLY A 13 -7.97 8.40 -16.57
C GLY A 13 -8.10 9.93 -16.49
N SER A 14 -8.15 10.57 -17.66
CA SER A 14 -8.21 12.03 -17.78
C SER A 14 -9.50 12.66 -17.24
N THR A 15 -10.59 11.91 -17.10
CA THR A 15 -11.90 12.43 -16.66
C THR A 15 -12.28 12.03 -15.23
N ASN A 16 -11.73 10.92 -14.72
CA ASN A 16 -12.07 10.36 -13.41
C ASN A 16 -10.84 10.04 -12.54
N GLY A 17 -9.68 10.59 -12.91
CA GLY A 17 -8.40 10.41 -12.23
C GLY A 17 -8.24 11.19 -10.92
N PRO A 18 -7.11 11.02 -10.20
CA PRO A 18 -6.84 11.66 -8.91
C PRO A 18 -7.12 13.16 -8.80
N HIS A 19 -6.93 13.90 -9.90
CA HIS A 19 -7.16 15.34 -9.97
C HIS A 19 -8.64 15.74 -9.86
N THR A 20 -9.58 14.81 -10.06
CA THR A 20 -11.03 15.07 -9.95
C THR A 20 -11.66 14.46 -8.69
N TRP A 21 -10.96 13.57 -7.97
CA TRP A 21 -11.55 12.84 -6.84
C TRP A 21 -12.11 13.73 -5.73
N CYS A 22 -11.55 14.92 -5.52
CA CYS A 22 -12.06 15.88 -4.54
C CYS A 22 -13.45 16.45 -4.86
N LEU A 23 -13.86 16.40 -6.14
CA LEU A 23 -15.17 16.89 -6.59
C LEU A 23 -16.30 15.98 -6.11
N THR A 24 -16.03 14.68 -5.95
CA THR A 24 -17.02 13.66 -5.53
C THR A 24 -16.74 13.15 -4.11
N CYS A 25 -15.50 13.24 -3.64
CA CYS A 25 -15.09 12.89 -2.29
C CYS A 25 -14.29 14.02 -1.65
N SER A 26 -14.97 14.91 -0.90
CA SER A 26 -14.33 16.07 -0.24
C SER A 26 -13.12 15.71 0.63
N ALA A 27 -13.11 14.51 1.23
CA ALA A 27 -11.98 14.00 2.00
C ALA A 27 -10.68 13.90 1.19
N ALA A 28 -10.75 13.72 -0.14
CA ALA A 28 -9.58 13.70 -1.02
C ALA A 28 -8.83 15.04 -1.09
N ALA A 29 -9.43 16.13 -0.63
CA ALA A 29 -8.80 17.45 -0.46
C ALA A 29 -8.32 17.71 1.00
N GLY A 30 -8.23 16.68 1.83
CA GLY A 30 -7.78 16.78 3.22
C GLY A 30 -6.34 17.28 3.37
N ALA A 31 -5.99 17.71 4.59
CA ALA A 31 -4.67 18.28 4.89
C ALA A 31 -3.57 17.23 5.14
N ARG A 32 -3.94 15.97 5.37
CA ARG A 32 -3.05 14.84 5.64
C ARG A 32 -3.21 13.73 4.62
N GLN A 33 -3.35 14.11 3.36
CA GLN A 33 -3.49 13.14 2.27
C GLN A 33 -2.17 12.42 1.96
N SER A 34 -2.31 11.22 1.41
CA SER A 34 -1.24 10.35 0.92
C SER A 34 -1.46 10.03 -0.58
N PRO A 35 -0.41 9.66 -1.32
CA PRO A 35 0.98 9.50 -0.88
C PRO A 35 1.74 10.83 -0.77
N ILE A 36 3.02 10.77 -0.37
CA ILE A 36 3.93 11.92 -0.29
C ILE A 36 5.28 11.59 -0.91
N ASN A 37 6.04 12.62 -1.27
CA ASN A 37 7.48 12.51 -1.49
C ASN A 37 8.22 12.63 -0.16
N ILE A 38 8.96 11.59 0.22
CA ILE A 38 9.80 11.56 1.41
C ILE A 38 11.16 12.15 1.06
N VAL A 39 11.48 13.30 1.66
CA VAL A 39 12.75 13.98 1.48
C VAL A 39 13.68 13.60 2.64
N ARG A 40 14.64 12.71 2.40
CA ARG A 40 15.41 12.03 3.45
C ARG A 40 16.10 12.99 4.42
N HIS A 41 16.74 14.04 3.91
CA HIS A 41 17.44 15.02 4.74
C HIS A 41 16.52 15.89 5.62
N ARG A 42 15.18 15.83 5.42
CA ARG A 42 14.19 16.52 6.24
C ARG A 42 13.47 15.59 7.22
N CYS A 43 13.75 14.29 7.16
CA CYS A 43 13.17 13.34 8.10
C CYS A 43 13.70 13.60 9.51
N VAL A 44 12.82 13.46 10.50
CA VAL A 44 13.21 13.48 11.91
C VAL A 44 13.74 12.09 12.26
N GLU A 45 14.99 12.00 12.70
CA GLU A 45 15.53 10.74 13.21
C GLU A 45 14.94 10.43 14.58
N ASP A 46 14.39 9.24 14.75
CA ASP A 46 13.93 8.72 16.04
C ASP A 46 14.30 7.24 16.17
N LEU A 47 15.45 7.00 16.78
CA LEU A 47 15.97 5.64 17.01
C LEU A 47 15.20 4.91 18.13
N SER A 48 14.37 5.63 18.90
CA SER A 48 13.57 5.04 19.98
C SER A 48 12.34 4.28 19.45
N LEU A 49 11.95 4.51 18.19
CA LEU A 49 10.87 3.77 17.53
C LEU A 49 11.10 2.25 17.58
N GLY A 50 12.35 1.79 17.53
CA GLY A 50 12.67 0.37 17.53
C GLY A 50 12.13 -0.40 16.33
N SER A 51 12.22 -1.73 16.39
CA SER A 51 11.79 -2.62 15.32
C SER A 51 10.28 -2.87 15.36
N ILE A 52 9.66 -2.98 14.19
CA ILE A 52 8.29 -3.50 14.07
C ILE A 52 8.35 -5.02 14.00
N LYS A 53 7.54 -5.68 14.83
CA LYS A 53 7.38 -7.13 14.82
C LYS A 53 6.20 -7.51 13.94
N ILE A 54 6.41 -8.49 13.06
CA ILE A 54 5.37 -9.09 12.25
C ILE A 54 5.17 -10.56 12.63
N VAL A 55 3.91 -10.95 12.82
CA VAL A 55 3.48 -12.32 13.01
C VAL A 55 2.60 -12.70 11.82
N SER A 56 2.88 -13.87 11.24
CA SER A 56 2.15 -14.44 10.10
C SER A 56 2.02 -15.94 10.30
N LEU A 57 0.82 -16.47 10.11
CA LEU A 57 0.52 -17.90 10.24
C LEU A 57 0.22 -18.50 8.86
N GLN A 58 0.74 -19.71 8.61
CA GLN A 58 0.83 -20.30 7.26
C GLN A 58 -0.44 -21.04 6.77
N ASN A 59 -1.47 -21.17 7.62
CA ASN A 59 -2.68 -21.95 7.32
C ASN A 59 -3.93 -21.07 7.17
N VAL A 60 -3.79 -19.92 6.53
CA VAL A 60 -4.90 -18.99 6.31
C VAL A 60 -5.35 -19.11 4.87
N SER A 61 -6.64 -19.40 4.65
CA SER A 61 -7.19 -19.38 3.29
C SER A 61 -7.14 -17.97 2.72
N GLU A 62 -6.60 -17.85 1.52
CA GLU A 62 -6.40 -16.59 0.80
C GLU A 62 -7.33 -16.53 -0.42
N LEU A 63 -7.99 -15.38 -0.59
CA LEU A 63 -8.87 -15.10 -1.71
C LEU A 63 -8.28 -13.95 -2.54
N PHE A 64 -8.03 -14.22 -3.81
CA PHE A 64 -7.64 -13.22 -4.78
C PHE A 64 -8.88 -12.65 -5.47
N THR A 65 -9.10 -11.35 -5.37
CA THR A 65 -10.21 -10.64 -6.03
C THR A 65 -9.63 -9.66 -7.05
N ARG A 66 -9.89 -9.90 -8.35
CA ARG A 66 -9.56 -8.93 -9.41
C ARG A 66 -10.64 -7.88 -9.51
N LYS A 67 -10.26 -6.61 -9.35
CA LYS A 67 -11.15 -5.44 -9.41
C LYS A 67 -10.95 -4.66 -10.72
N LYS A 68 -11.75 -3.61 -10.92
CA LYS A 68 -11.70 -2.72 -12.09
C LYS A 68 -10.32 -2.07 -12.28
N HIS A 69 -9.71 -1.57 -11.21
CA HIS A 69 -8.45 -0.80 -11.27
C HIS A 69 -7.25 -1.47 -10.60
N ASN A 70 -7.46 -2.55 -9.84
CA ASN A 70 -6.41 -3.25 -9.11
C ASN A 70 -6.83 -4.69 -8.81
N PHE A 71 -6.10 -5.35 -7.92
CA PHE A 71 -6.53 -6.57 -7.26
C PHE A 71 -6.40 -6.40 -5.75
N GLN A 72 -6.97 -7.32 -4.99
CA GLN A 72 -6.67 -7.48 -3.57
C GLN A 72 -6.51 -8.96 -3.24
N VAL A 73 -5.67 -9.25 -2.25
CA VAL A 73 -5.65 -10.55 -1.58
C VAL A 73 -6.20 -10.36 -0.17
N SER A 74 -7.25 -11.10 0.16
CA SER A 74 -7.86 -11.09 1.50
C SER A 74 -7.74 -12.44 2.18
N PHE A 75 -7.86 -12.43 3.50
CA PHE A 75 -7.60 -13.58 4.36
C PHE A 75 -8.88 -14.01 5.08
N ALA A 76 -9.16 -15.31 5.13
CA ALA A 76 -10.32 -15.84 5.83
C ALA A 76 -10.23 -15.60 7.36
N ASN A 77 -9.06 -15.88 7.95
CA ASN A 77 -8.78 -15.56 9.35
C ASN A 77 -8.02 -14.23 9.46
N LYS A 78 -8.77 -13.14 9.57
CA LYS A 78 -8.24 -11.77 9.72
C LYS A 78 -7.50 -11.51 11.03
N LYS A 79 -7.43 -12.48 11.96
CA LYS A 79 -6.67 -12.36 13.22
C LYS A 79 -5.39 -13.20 13.24
N ALA A 80 -5.11 -13.93 12.15
CA ALA A 80 -3.96 -14.82 12.08
C ALA A 80 -2.62 -14.07 11.93
N SER A 81 -2.62 -12.94 11.23
CA SER A 81 -1.42 -12.15 10.97
C SER A 81 -1.58 -10.73 11.52
N PHE A 82 -0.55 -10.23 12.19
CA PHE A 82 -0.58 -8.90 12.81
C PHE A 82 0.82 -8.27 12.91
N VAL A 83 0.83 -6.96 13.14
CA VAL A 83 2.02 -6.17 13.44
C VAL A 83 1.87 -5.41 14.75
N GLU A 84 2.98 -5.23 15.46
CA GLU A 84 3.08 -4.48 16.72
C GLU A 84 4.48 -3.85 16.87
N GLY A 85 4.61 -2.86 17.76
CA GLY A 85 5.86 -2.11 17.98
C GLY A 85 6.05 -0.96 16.99
N GLY A 86 7.26 -0.39 16.96
CA GLY A 86 7.51 0.79 16.13
C GLY A 86 6.68 2.01 16.60
N PRO A 87 6.08 2.77 15.68
CA PRO A 87 5.20 3.89 16.00
C PRO A 87 3.76 3.47 16.37
N LEU A 88 3.47 2.17 16.43
CA LEU A 88 2.10 1.66 16.60
C LEU A 88 1.68 1.61 18.06
N LYS A 89 0.40 1.91 18.31
CA LYS A 89 -0.23 1.80 19.62
C LYS A 89 -1.14 0.56 19.64
N GLY A 90 -0.60 -0.55 20.11
CA GLY A 90 -1.28 -1.85 20.14
C GLY A 90 -1.05 -2.68 18.88
N ARG A 91 -1.84 -3.76 18.73
CA ARG A 91 -1.74 -4.66 17.59
C ARG A 91 -2.62 -4.20 16.44
N TYR A 92 -2.12 -4.40 15.23
CA TYR A 92 -2.86 -4.17 13.99
C TYR A 92 -2.91 -5.47 13.19
N TYR A 93 -4.11 -5.93 12.87
CA TYR A 93 -4.35 -7.21 12.21
C TYR A 93 -4.49 -7.04 10.70
N LEU A 94 -3.82 -7.91 9.93
CA LEU A 94 -3.80 -7.86 8.47
C LEU A 94 -5.21 -8.11 7.91
N GLN A 95 -5.66 -7.21 7.05
CA GLN A 95 -6.97 -7.27 6.43
C GLN A 95 -6.88 -7.72 4.97
N GLN A 96 -5.92 -7.13 4.25
CA GLN A 96 -5.68 -7.38 2.84
C GLN A 96 -4.32 -6.81 2.44
N PHE A 97 -3.83 -7.22 1.28
CA PHE A 97 -2.83 -6.43 0.56
C PHE A 97 -3.20 -6.24 -0.92
N HIS A 98 -2.62 -5.22 -1.53
CA HIS A 98 -2.77 -4.88 -2.94
C HIS A 98 -1.52 -4.14 -3.45
N CYS A 99 -1.41 -3.99 -4.76
CA CYS A 99 -0.28 -3.32 -5.38
C CYS A 99 -0.73 -2.12 -6.23
N HIS A 100 0.18 -1.16 -6.34
CA HIS A 100 0.17 -0.05 -7.28
C HIS A 100 1.34 -0.18 -8.25
N TRP A 101 1.15 0.23 -9.49
CA TRP A 101 2.14 0.16 -10.56
C TRP A 101 1.91 1.25 -11.60
N GLY A 102 2.97 1.55 -12.34
CA GLY A 102 2.95 2.43 -13.50
C GLY A 102 3.31 1.68 -14.78
N CYS A 103 3.50 2.42 -15.86
CA CYS A 103 3.80 1.86 -17.18
C CYS A 103 5.29 1.47 -17.37
N GLU A 104 6.20 1.97 -16.54
CA GLU A 104 7.65 1.79 -16.69
C GLU A 104 8.31 1.17 -15.45
N ASP A 105 9.50 0.58 -15.62
CA ASP A 105 10.18 -0.18 -14.56
C ASP A 105 10.74 0.68 -13.42
N GLY A 106 10.91 1.98 -13.68
CA GLY A 106 11.31 3.00 -12.69
C GLY A 106 10.20 3.93 -12.24
N TRP A 107 8.94 3.67 -12.65
CA TRP A 107 7.83 4.58 -12.42
C TRP A 107 6.52 3.84 -12.14
N GLY A 108 5.92 4.08 -10.98
CA GLY A 108 4.72 3.38 -10.56
C GLY A 108 4.45 3.29 -9.08
N SER A 109 5.43 3.60 -8.23
CA SER A 109 5.19 3.75 -6.80
C SER A 109 4.40 5.02 -6.50
N GLU A 110 3.54 4.94 -5.50
CA GLU A 110 2.75 6.07 -5.02
C GLU A 110 3.63 7.03 -4.21
N HIS A 111 4.38 6.49 -3.24
CA HIS A 111 5.40 7.24 -2.54
C HIS A 111 6.64 7.44 -3.41
N GLN A 112 7.37 8.50 -3.11
CA GLN A 112 8.67 8.79 -3.70
C GLN A 112 9.71 9.00 -2.62
N ILE A 113 10.98 8.72 -2.95
CA ILE A 113 12.13 9.05 -2.09
C ILE A 113 13.00 10.05 -2.83
N ASP A 114 13.19 11.25 -2.25
CA ASP A 114 13.93 12.37 -2.86
C ASP A 114 13.52 12.65 -4.33
N GLY A 115 12.21 12.59 -4.60
CA GLY A 115 11.63 12.83 -5.92
C GLY A 115 11.75 11.67 -6.90
N ARG A 116 12.24 10.49 -6.47
CA ARG A 116 12.35 9.29 -7.31
C ARG A 116 11.23 8.31 -7.01
N SER A 117 10.59 7.82 -8.08
CA SER A 117 9.64 6.72 -8.05
C SER A 117 10.36 5.36 -8.17
N PHE A 118 9.62 4.29 -7.92
CA PHE A 118 9.98 2.90 -8.15
C PHE A 118 8.98 2.27 -9.12
N GLY A 119 9.23 1.07 -9.63
CA GLY A 119 8.34 0.43 -10.62
C GLY A 119 6.93 0.13 -10.11
N GLY A 120 6.75 0.04 -8.79
CA GLY A 120 5.46 -0.13 -8.14
C GLY A 120 5.58 -0.11 -6.61
N GLU A 121 4.47 -0.33 -5.93
CA GLU A 121 4.39 -0.32 -4.47
C GLU A 121 3.34 -1.32 -3.96
N LEU A 122 3.74 -2.20 -3.04
CA LEU A 122 2.85 -3.08 -2.30
C LEU A 122 2.36 -2.38 -1.05
N HIS A 123 1.05 -2.44 -0.80
CA HIS A 123 0.42 -1.98 0.43
C HIS A 123 -0.18 -3.15 1.19
N LEU A 124 0.38 -3.44 2.37
CA LEU A 124 -0.22 -4.36 3.34
C LEU A 124 -1.05 -3.55 4.33
N VAL A 125 -2.36 -3.77 4.35
CA VAL A 125 -3.31 -2.98 5.14
C VAL A 125 -3.70 -3.73 6.41
N PHE A 126 -3.41 -3.12 7.55
CA PHE A 126 -3.71 -3.64 8.87
C PHE A 126 -4.70 -2.73 9.61
N MET A 127 -5.59 -3.33 10.39
CA MET A 127 -6.60 -2.63 11.19
C MET A 127 -6.27 -2.74 12.67
N ASN A 128 -6.36 -1.62 13.40
CA ASN A 128 -6.14 -1.59 14.84
C ASN A 128 -7.13 -2.54 15.54
N GLU A 129 -6.63 -3.35 16.49
CA GLU A 129 -7.42 -4.33 17.24
C GLU A 129 -8.61 -3.74 18.01
N LYS A 130 -8.60 -2.43 18.28
CA LYS A 130 -9.70 -1.71 18.94
C LYS A 130 -10.97 -1.62 18.11
N HIS A 131 -10.90 -1.84 16.80
CA HIS A 131 -12.03 -1.71 15.89
C HIS A 131 -12.57 -3.06 15.44
N ASN A 132 -13.88 -3.13 15.24
CA ASN A 132 -14.54 -4.35 14.76
C ASN A 132 -14.70 -4.38 13.23
N SER A 133 -14.54 -3.23 12.56
CA SER A 133 -14.69 -3.13 11.11
C SER A 133 -13.84 -2.02 10.49
N ILE A 134 -13.57 -2.11 9.18
CA ILE A 134 -12.85 -1.08 8.42
C ILE A 134 -13.61 0.25 8.44
N GLU A 135 -14.94 0.21 8.39
CA GLU A 135 -15.80 1.41 8.43
C GLU A 135 -15.66 2.14 9.77
N GLU A 136 -15.47 1.41 10.87
CA GLU A 136 -15.15 2.00 12.17
C GLU A 136 -13.74 2.60 12.17
N ALA A 137 -12.75 1.81 11.74
CA ALA A 137 -11.35 2.22 11.71
C ALA A 137 -11.09 3.45 10.84
N THR A 138 -11.81 3.62 9.72
CA THR A 138 -11.66 4.78 8.84
C THR A 138 -12.11 6.11 9.46
N ARG A 139 -12.79 6.09 10.60
CA ARG A 139 -13.19 7.28 11.37
C ARG A 139 -12.18 7.65 12.45
N ASP A 140 -11.15 6.84 12.65
CA ASP A 140 -10.11 7.02 13.64
C ASP A 140 -8.77 7.32 12.93
N SER A 141 -8.07 8.38 13.34
CA SER A 141 -6.79 8.76 12.73
C SER A 141 -5.70 7.69 12.87
N GLU A 142 -5.85 6.78 13.84
CA GLU A 142 -4.96 5.64 14.09
C GLU A 142 -5.65 4.30 13.79
N GLY A 143 -6.77 4.30 13.09
CA GLY A 143 -7.56 3.09 12.86
C GLY A 143 -6.88 2.07 11.95
N LEU A 144 -6.05 2.55 11.01
CA LEU A 144 -5.30 1.69 10.09
C LEU A 144 -3.79 1.92 10.19
N CYS A 145 -3.04 0.86 9.92
CA CYS A 145 -1.62 0.89 9.64
C CYS A 145 -1.40 0.32 8.23
N VAL A 146 -0.61 0.98 7.39
CA VAL A 146 -0.25 0.45 6.09
C VAL A 146 1.27 0.34 6.00
N ILE A 147 1.75 -0.88 5.72
CA ILE A 147 3.15 -1.12 5.39
C ILE A 147 3.28 -1.00 3.86
N GLY A 148 4.02 0.00 3.42
CA GLY A 148 4.37 0.24 2.02
C GLY A 148 5.74 -0.36 1.69
N VAL A 149 5.80 -1.18 0.64
CA VAL A 149 7.05 -1.78 0.14
C VAL A 149 7.22 -1.43 -1.33
N PHE A 150 8.30 -0.73 -1.67
CA PHE A 150 8.61 -0.41 -3.06
C PHE A 150 9.03 -1.65 -3.85
N PHE A 151 8.65 -1.72 -5.13
CA PHE A 151 9.17 -2.71 -6.07
C PHE A 151 10.33 -2.11 -6.88
N LYS A 152 11.52 -2.69 -6.72
CA LYS A 152 12.69 -2.34 -7.53
C LYS A 152 12.97 -3.44 -8.54
N VAL A 153 12.98 -3.10 -9.83
CA VAL A 153 13.30 -4.06 -10.87
C VAL A 153 14.75 -4.53 -10.75
N ASP A 154 14.95 -5.84 -10.91
CA ASP A 154 16.23 -6.53 -10.95
C ASP A 154 16.19 -7.62 -12.04
N ASN A 155 17.34 -8.21 -12.37
CA ASN A 155 17.47 -9.23 -13.41
C ASN A 155 17.09 -10.64 -12.92
N THR A 156 16.70 -10.80 -11.65
CA THR A 156 16.41 -12.10 -11.03
C THR A 156 14.95 -12.16 -10.60
N GLU A 157 14.29 -13.28 -10.91
CA GLU A 157 12.96 -13.57 -10.42
C GLU A 157 12.94 -13.67 -8.90
N ASN A 158 11.98 -13.01 -8.26
CA ASN A 158 11.75 -13.18 -6.83
C ASN A 158 10.78 -14.34 -6.58
N LEU A 159 11.30 -15.45 -6.05
CA LEU A 159 10.49 -16.64 -5.77
C LEU A 159 9.43 -16.43 -4.68
N GLN A 160 9.60 -15.44 -3.80
CA GLN A 160 8.67 -15.19 -2.70
C GLN A 160 7.36 -14.55 -3.18
N ILE A 161 7.40 -13.79 -4.28
CA ILE A 161 6.18 -13.20 -4.88
C ILE A 161 5.58 -14.11 -5.97
N LYS A 162 6.26 -15.21 -6.33
CA LYS A 162 5.83 -16.10 -7.41
C LYS A 162 4.38 -16.61 -7.26
N PRO A 163 3.90 -17.06 -6.08
CA PRO A 163 2.51 -17.47 -5.92
C PRO A 163 1.50 -16.36 -6.27
N LEU A 164 1.81 -15.11 -5.93
CA LEU A 164 1.00 -13.94 -6.30
C LEU A 164 1.01 -13.72 -7.83
N ILE A 165 2.17 -13.85 -8.46
CA ILE A 165 2.31 -13.66 -9.92
C ILE A 165 1.54 -14.76 -10.68
N ASP A 166 1.56 -15.99 -10.19
CA ASP A 166 0.85 -17.11 -10.83
C ASP A 166 -0.68 -16.95 -10.75
N VAL A 167 -1.20 -16.50 -9.59
CA VAL A 167 -2.64 -16.19 -9.47
C VAL A 167 -3.04 -14.96 -10.31
N ILE A 168 -2.17 -13.95 -10.43
CA ILE A 168 -2.37 -12.80 -11.34
C ILE A 168 -2.56 -13.29 -12.79
N LYS A 169 -1.62 -14.11 -13.29
CA LYS A 169 -1.60 -14.60 -14.68
C LYS A 169 -2.81 -15.49 -15.02
N SER A 170 -3.33 -16.22 -14.05
CA SER A 170 -4.48 -17.13 -14.24
C SER A 170 -5.83 -16.46 -14.01
N SER A 171 -5.87 -15.28 -13.37
CA SER A 171 -7.11 -14.59 -13.02
C SER A 171 -7.87 -14.05 -14.23
N LYS A 172 -9.20 -14.01 -14.13
CA LYS A 172 -10.08 -13.43 -15.15
C LYS A 172 -10.56 -12.04 -14.71
N PRO A 173 -10.90 -11.13 -15.64
CA PRO A 173 -11.49 -9.84 -15.28
C PRO A 173 -12.73 -10.04 -14.39
N ASN A 174 -12.85 -9.24 -13.33
CA ASN A 174 -13.98 -9.27 -12.39
C ASN A 174 -14.23 -10.66 -11.74
N SER A 175 -13.17 -11.43 -11.48
CA SER A 175 -13.28 -12.74 -10.83
C SER A 175 -12.71 -12.76 -9.42
N GLU A 176 -13.18 -13.72 -8.64
CA GLU A 176 -12.57 -14.15 -7.39
C GLU A 176 -12.09 -15.59 -7.54
N GLN A 177 -10.92 -15.90 -6.99
CA GLN A 177 -10.38 -17.25 -6.98
C GLN A 177 -9.49 -17.49 -5.75
N PRO A 178 -9.45 -18.71 -5.22
CA PRO A 178 -8.54 -19.05 -4.14
C PRO A 178 -7.08 -18.98 -4.62
N ILE A 179 -6.17 -18.69 -3.69
CA ILE A 179 -4.74 -18.86 -3.91
C ILE A 179 -4.36 -20.23 -3.37
N ASN A 180 -3.82 -21.09 -4.24
CA ASN A 180 -3.50 -22.48 -3.90
C ASN A 180 -2.16 -22.62 -3.16
N GLU A 181 -1.24 -21.69 -3.41
CA GLU A 181 0.08 -21.64 -2.77
C GLU A 181 0.11 -20.47 -1.78
N TYR A 182 0.43 -20.76 -0.52
CA TYR A 182 0.42 -19.78 0.56
C TYR A 182 1.40 -18.62 0.31
N ILE A 183 0.92 -17.38 0.48
CA ILE A 183 1.76 -16.19 0.42
C ILE A 183 2.18 -15.76 1.83
N ASP A 184 3.44 -16.03 2.20
CA ASP A 184 3.98 -15.49 3.46
C ASP A 184 4.26 -13.99 3.32
N VAL A 185 3.37 -13.17 3.88
CA VAL A 185 3.53 -11.71 3.89
C VAL A 185 4.84 -11.23 4.52
N LYS A 186 5.48 -12.03 5.37
CA LYS A 186 6.83 -11.69 5.89
C LYS A 186 7.87 -11.68 4.78
N HIS A 187 7.77 -12.58 3.81
CA HIS A 187 8.71 -12.64 2.69
C HIS A 187 8.45 -11.56 1.64
N LEU A 188 7.27 -10.93 1.65
CA LEU A 188 6.98 -9.75 0.85
C LEU A 188 7.56 -8.46 1.44
N ILE A 189 8.02 -8.49 2.69
CA ILE A 189 8.60 -7.35 3.39
C ILE A 189 10.12 -7.58 3.55
N PRO A 190 10.98 -6.85 2.80
CA PRO A 190 12.43 -7.06 2.84
C PRO A 190 13.05 -6.85 4.22
N SER A 191 12.60 -5.79 4.92
CA SER A 191 13.07 -5.44 6.25
C SER A 191 12.09 -4.49 6.93
N LEU A 192 11.94 -4.63 8.25
CA LEU A 192 11.23 -3.69 9.13
C LEU A 192 12.17 -3.05 10.18
N SER A 193 13.49 -3.17 10.01
CA SER A 193 14.46 -2.50 10.87
C SER A 193 14.63 -1.02 10.49
N ARG A 194 14.50 -0.71 9.20
CA ARG A 194 14.66 0.64 8.65
C ARG A 194 13.39 1.03 7.90
N TYR A 195 12.70 2.04 8.42
CA TYR A 195 11.46 2.52 7.82
C TYR A 195 11.26 4.01 8.08
N PHE A 196 10.44 4.61 7.23
CA PHE A 196 9.86 5.93 7.45
C PHE A 196 8.44 5.78 7.97
N THR A 197 7.98 6.71 8.80
CA THR A 197 6.61 6.72 9.28
C THR A 197 6.03 8.13 9.34
N TYR A 198 4.74 8.25 9.03
CA TYR A 198 3.98 9.48 9.12
C TYR A 198 2.47 9.19 9.19
N GLU A 199 1.68 10.19 9.56
CA GLU A 199 0.21 10.12 9.54
C GLU A 199 -0.32 10.59 8.18
N GLY A 200 -1.19 9.79 7.58
CA GLY A 200 -1.67 10.01 6.23
C GLY A 200 -3.08 9.51 6.00
N SER A 201 -3.40 9.27 4.74
CA SER A 201 -4.70 8.79 4.29
C SER A 201 -4.60 7.48 3.51
N LEU A 202 -5.76 6.90 3.21
CA LEU A 202 -5.90 6.00 2.07
C LEU A 202 -5.53 6.75 0.78
N THR A 203 -4.90 6.07 -0.16
CA THR A 203 -4.51 6.62 -1.48
C THR A 203 -5.57 6.42 -2.56
N THR A 204 -6.70 5.83 -2.19
CA THR A 204 -7.89 5.69 -3.04
C THR A 204 -9.13 6.22 -2.31
N PRO A 205 -10.18 6.66 -3.02
CA PRO A 205 -11.44 7.06 -2.40
C PRO A 205 -11.98 5.98 -1.44
N PRO A 206 -12.42 6.36 -0.23
CA PRO A 206 -12.79 7.71 0.19
C PRO A 206 -11.65 8.59 0.73
N CYS A 207 -10.38 8.21 0.55
CA CYS A 207 -9.22 9.00 0.93
C CYS A 207 -9.20 9.41 2.42
N ALA A 208 -9.74 8.54 3.29
CA ALA A 208 -9.87 8.80 4.71
C ALA A 208 -8.49 8.98 5.37
N GLU A 209 -8.32 10.04 6.18
CA GLU A 209 -7.10 10.34 6.95
C GLU A 209 -7.00 9.50 8.22
N CYS A 210 -6.90 8.18 8.05
CA CYS A 210 -6.95 7.18 9.12
C CYS A 210 -5.73 6.26 9.17
N VAL A 211 -4.65 6.61 8.46
CA VAL A 211 -3.54 5.70 8.21
C VAL A 211 -2.27 6.17 8.90
N ARG A 212 -1.70 5.31 9.76
CA ARG A 212 -0.28 5.34 10.10
C ARG A 212 0.50 4.63 8.99
N TRP A 213 1.28 5.37 8.22
CA TRP A 213 2.14 4.80 7.19
C TRP A 213 3.45 4.29 7.79
N ILE A 214 3.90 3.15 7.30
CA ILE A 214 5.23 2.59 7.54
C ILE A 214 5.80 2.25 6.15
N ILE A 215 6.75 3.04 5.66
CA ILE A 215 7.37 2.82 4.35
C ILE A 215 8.73 2.17 4.57
N CYS A 216 8.90 0.94 4.10
CA CYS A 216 10.18 0.23 4.20
C CYS A 216 11.26 0.98 3.44
N ALA A 217 12.44 1.16 4.05
CA ALA A 217 13.57 1.80 3.39
C ALA A 217 14.16 0.91 2.29
N GLU A 218 14.17 -0.41 2.51
CA GLU A 218 14.59 -1.40 1.54
C GLU A 218 13.44 -1.79 0.59
N PRO A 219 13.63 -1.73 -0.74
CA PRO A 219 12.65 -2.20 -1.71
C PRO A 219 12.67 -3.72 -1.84
N LEU A 220 11.53 -4.32 -2.20
CA LEU A 220 11.46 -5.69 -2.67
C LEU A 220 11.95 -5.73 -4.12
N ARG A 221 12.96 -6.55 -4.38
CA ARG A 221 13.48 -6.76 -5.73
C ARG A 221 12.60 -7.75 -6.47
N ILE A 222 12.18 -7.45 -7.69
CA ILE A 222 11.38 -8.32 -8.55
C ILE A 222 11.88 -8.24 -10.00
N SER A 223 11.59 -9.23 -10.84
CA SER A 223 11.98 -9.15 -12.26
C SER A 223 11.05 -8.24 -13.07
N THR A 224 11.54 -7.79 -14.24
CA THR A 224 10.72 -7.03 -15.22
C THR A 224 9.45 -7.82 -15.59
N GLU A 225 9.53 -9.13 -15.77
CA GLU A 225 8.39 -9.99 -16.13
C GLU A 225 7.37 -10.08 -15.00
N GLN A 226 7.82 -10.11 -13.74
CA GLN A 226 6.92 -10.11 -12.58
C GLN A 226 6.17 -8.78 -12.47
N LEU A 227 6.86 -7.65 -12.67
CA LEU A 227 6.21 -6.33 -12.70
C LEU A 227 5.25 -6.19 -13.89
N ALA A 228 5.65 -6.68 -15.07
CA ALA A 228 4.82 -6.66 -16.27
C ALA A 228 3.52 -7.47 -16.09
N ALA A 229 3.56 -8.59 -15.35
CA ALA A 229 2.36 -9.36 -15.02
C ALA A 229 1.35 -8.51 -14.22
N MET A 230 1.81 -7.68 -13.28
CA MET A 230 0.92 -6.78 -12.53
C MET A 230 0.24 -5.75 -13.44
N ARG A 231 0.96 -5.20 -14.44
CA ARG A 231 0.41 -4.23 -15.39
C ARG A 231 -0.76 -4.77 -16.20
N THR A 232 -0.87 -6.09 -16.37
CA THR A 232 -2.00 -6.72 -17.07
C THR A 232 -3.31 -6.67 -16.28
N MET A 233 -3.25 -6.30 -14.99
CA MET A 233 -4.39 -6.37 -14.09
C MET A 233 -5.37 -5.22 -14.25
N HIS A 234 -4.98 -4.12 -14.89
CA HIS A 234 -5.87 -2.98 -15.12
C HIS A 234 -7.00 -3.36 -16.10
N CYS A 235 -8.25 -3.29 -15.65
CA CYS A 235 -9.46 -3.70 -16.38
C CYS A 235 -10.34 -2.51 -16.75
N CYS A 236 -9.77 -1.47 -17.35
CA CYS A 236 -10.55 -0.31 -17.78
C CYS A 236 -10.28 0.02 -19.25
N ASN A 237 -11.19 -0.42 -20.12
CA ASN A 237 -11.11 -0.22 -21.56
C ASN A 237 -11.11 1.27 -21.95
N ASP A 238 -11.75 2.12 -21.15
CA ASP A 238 -11.93 3.55 -21.45
C ASP A 238 -10.92 4.46 -20.72
N CYS A 239 -10.00 3.90 -19.92
CA CYS A 239 -9.14 4.71 -19.06
C CYS A 239 -7.92 5.30 -19.78
N ASN A 240 -7.55 4.81 -20.98
CA ASN A 240 -6.34 5.20 -21.72
C ASN A 240 -5.05 5.18 -20.89
N THR A 241 -5.03 4.39 -19.79
CA THR A 241 -3.88 4.20 -18.91
C THR A 241 -3.92 2.79 -18.35
N ASN A 242 -2.73 2.25 -18.06
CA ASN A 242 -2.54 0.99 -17.33
C ASN A 242 -2.00 1.24 -15.91
N GLU A 243 -1.94 2.51 -15.51
CA GLU A 243 -1.44 2.94 -14.22
C GLU A 243 -2.57 2.96 -13.19
N ASN A 244 -2.25 2.69 -11.94
CA ASN A 244 -3.23 2.70 -10.86
C ASN A 244 -2.71 3.34 -9.57
N PHE A 245 -1.85 4.36 -9.69
CA PHE A 245 -1.23 5.03 -8.55
C PHE A 245 -1.67 6.51 -8.50
N ARG A 246 -1.80 7.05 -7.29
CA ARG A 246 -2.08 8.46 -7.02
C ARG A 246 -0.76 9.26 -6.99
N PRO A 247 -0.69 10.45 -7.60
CA PRO A 247 0.48 11.31 -7.49
C PRO A 247 0.79 11.75 -6.05
N PRO A 248 2.06 12.04 -5.70
CA PRO A 248 2.43 12.62 -4.42
C PRO A 248 1.69 13.92 -4.11
N LEU A 249 1.21 14.04 -2.88
CA LEU A 249 0.50 15.22 -2.38
C LEU A 249 1.36 16.00 -1.39
N PRO A 250 1.00 17.27 -1.09
CA PRO A 250 1.75 18.08 -0.14
C PRO A 250 1.87 17.44 1.24
N LEU A 251 3.09 17.42 1.79
CA LEU A 251 3.33 17.00 3.17
C LEU A 251 2.58 17.89 4.19
N GLY A 252 2.40 19.18 3.86
CA GLY A 252 1.74 20.15 4.73
C GLY A 252 2.54 20.41 6.00
N LYS A 253 1.88 20.42 7.16
CA LYS A 253 2.52 20.64 8.48
C LYS A 253 3.05 19.36 9.13
N ARG A 254 2.86 18.21 8.50
CA ARG A 254 3.30 16.91 9.02
C ARG A 254 4.82 16.80 8.95
N LYS A 255 5.38 15.89 9.74
CA LYS A 255 6.78 15.47 9.66
C LYS A 255 6.82 13.99 9.31
N VAL A 256 7.88 13.60 8.61
CA VAL A 256 8.21 12.20 8.41
C VAL A 256 9.30 11.84 9.41
N THR A 257 9.12 10.76 10.14
CA THR A 257 10.11 10.23 11.07
C THR A 257 10.79 9.02 10.44
N CYS A 258 12.09 8.80 10.67
CA CYS A 258 12.80 7.60 10.26
C CYS A 258 13.40 6.85 11.45
N SER A 259 13.33 5.52 11.41
CA SER A 259 13.80 4.63 12.50
C SER A 259 15.32 4.39 12.52
N PHE A 260 16.07 5.08 11.67
CA PHE A 260 17.49 4.84 11.43
C PHE A 260 18.21 6.15 11.15
N SER A 261 19.52 6.16 11.41
CA SER A 261 20.35 7.32 11.07
C SER A 261 20.55 7.41 9.57
N GLN A 262 20.32 8.60 9.01
CA GLN A 262 20.49 8.89 7.58
C GLN A 262 21.98 8.99 7.19
N ASN A 263 22.90 9.02 8.16
CA ASN A 263 24.34 9.22 7.94
C ASN A 263 25.13 7.94 7.63
N LEU A 264 24.47 6.78 7.51
CA LEU A 264 25.12 5.54 7.13
C LEU A 264 25.04 5.36 5.61
N HIS A 265 26.16 5.67 4.95
CA HIS A 265 26.43 5.43 3.53
C HIS A 265 26.55 3.93 3.23
#